data_AF-A0A3C1NLM0-F1
#
_entry.id   AF-A0A3C1NLM0-F1
#
_cell.length_a   1.000
_cell.length_b   1.000
_cell.length_c   1.000
_cell.angle_alpha   90.00
_cell.angle_beta   90.00
_cell.angle_gamma   90.00
#
_symmetry.space_group_name_H-M   'P 1'
#
loop_
_entity.id
_entity.type
_entity.pdbx_description
1 polymer ?
#
loop_
_entity_poly.entity_id
_entity_poly.type
_entity_poly.pdbx_seq_one_letter_code
_entity_poly.pdbx_strand_id
1 'polypeptide(L)'
;MNTTGNFRILNSRNLGAGIMESFMQTATGGTVQYTLADYNLGHSWRIHYQGGQQERTLKFSGNTTDSAFQIRGNTGNAKFRYKLAIGSDEAHASSVLDVQSTRAGVLMPRMTKAQRNAIQNPATGLMIYQTTDLPGLRMWNGSHWVRFSELTDD
;
A
#
# COMPACT_ATOMS: atom_id res chain seq x y z
N MET A 1 23.05 -22.02 15.36
CA MET A 1 22.07 -21.64 16.39
C MET A 1 20.88 -21.02 15.66
N ASN A 2 19.73 -21.69 15.64
CA ASN A 2 18.54 -21.21 14.94
C ASN A 2 17.70 -20.40 15.94
N THR A 3 17.62 -19.08 15.77
CA THR A 3 16.81 -18.22 16.64
C THR A 3 15.36 -18.26 16.15
N THR A 4 14.60 -19.24 16.62
CA THR A 4 13.16 -19.34 16.32
C THR A 4 12.43 -18.18 17.02
N GLY A 5 12.06 -17.15 16.26
CA GLY A 5 11.22 -16.07 16.77
C GLY A 5 9.81 -16.61 17.04
N ASN A 6 9.38 -16.61 18.30
CA ASN A 6 8.02 -17.01 18.65
C ASN A 6 7.03 -15.92 18.23
N PHE A 7 6.08 -16.28 17.38
CA PHE A 7 4.93 -15.43 17.04
C PHE A 7 3.93 -15.48 18.20
N ARG A 8 3.71 -14.35 18.88
CA ARG A 8 2.74 -14.20 19.99
C ARG A 8 1.66 -13.19 19.61
N ILE A 9 0.40 -13.61 19.62
CA ILE A 9 -0.75 -12.70 19.54
C ILE A 9 -1.13 -12.32 20.98
N LEU A 10 -0.95 -11.04 21.34
CA LEU A 10 -1.35 -10.49 22.63
C LEU A 10 -2.72 -9.84 22.47
N ASN A 11 -3.77 -10.43 23.03
CA ASN A 11 -5.02 -9.72 23.27
C ASN A 11 -5.08 -9.37 24.75
N SER A 12 -5.10 -8.09 25.10
CA SER A 12 -5.23 -7.66 26.48
C SER A 12 -6.28 -6.57 26.59
N ARG A 13 -7.33 -6.82 27.37
CA ARG A 13 -8.10 -5.76 28.04
C ARG A 13 -8.17 -6.07 29.53
N ASN A 14 -7.97 -5.02 30.32
CA ASN A 14 -8.22 -5.05 31.76
C ASN A 14 -9.72 -5.23 31.99
N LEU A 15 -10.12 -6.41 32.43
CA LEU A 15 -11.36 -6.63 33.13
C LEU A 15 -10.98 -7.34 34.43
N GLY A 16 -11.28 -6.68 35.55
CA GLY A 16 -10.95 -7.18 36.86
C GLY A 16 -11.51 -8.58 37.09
N ALA A 17 -10.68 -9.42 37.71
CA ALA A 17 -10.98 -10.73 38.28
C ALA A 17 -11.44 -11.83 37.30
N GLY A 18 -10.51 -12.74 36.99
CA GLY A 18 -10.81 -14.17 36.83
C GLY A 18 -11.02 -14.67 35.41
N ILE A 19 -10.14 -15.61 35.02
CA ILE A 19 -10.15 -16.48 33.82
C ILE A 19 -9.46 -15.85 32.60
N MET A 20 -8.19 -16.21 32.42
CA MET A 20 -7.42 -16.00 31.18
C MET A 20 -7.61 -17.23 30.30
N GLU A 21 -8.33 -17.13 29.17
CA GLU A 21 -8.31 -18.21 28.18
C GLU A 21 -7.56 -17.75 26.93
N SER A 22 -6.27 -18.09 26.88
CA SER A 22 -5.55 -18.25 25.62
C SER A 22 -5.72 -19.70 25.18
N PHE A 23 -6.48 -19.98 24.13
CA PHE A 23 -6.46 -21.32 23.54
C PHE A 23 -5.15 -21.52 22.78
N MET A 24 -4.20 -22.18 23.42
CA MET A 24 -3.11 -22.90 22.75
C MET A 24 -3.66 -24.27 22.39
N GLN A 25 -4.01 -24.52 21.12
CA GLN A 25 -4.36 -25.87 20.69
C GLN A 25 -3.16 -26.51 19.96
N THR A 26 -2.70 -27.64 20.50
CA THR A 26 -1.68 -28.49 19.91
C THR A 26 -2.21 -29.09 18.60
N ALA A 27 -1.48 -28.93 17.50
CA ALA A 27 -1.72 -29.70 16.27
C ALA A 27 -0.57 -30.70 16.06
N THR A 28 -0.90 -31.98 16.14
CA THR A 28 -0.07 -33.03 15.52
C THR A 28 -0.49 -33.13 14.06
N GLY A 29 0.39 -32.67 13.16
CA GLY A 29 0.27 -32.95 11.72
C GLY A 29 -0.54 -31.93 10.90
N GLY A 30 0.02 -30.74 10.68
CA GLY A 30 -0.24 -29.95 9.47
C GLY A 30 -1.43 -28.97 9.55
N THR A 31 -1.09 -27.68 9.57
CA THR A 31 -1.97 -26.49 9.57
C THR A 31 -2.61 -26.16 10.91
N VAL A 32 -2.08 -25.13 11.57
CA VAL A 32 -2.72 -24.47 12.72
C VAL A 32 -3.64 -23.38 12.18
N GLN A 33 -4.96 -23.56 12.35
CA GLN A 33 -5.96 -22.53 12.06
C GLN A 33 -6.28 -21.77 13.35
N TYR A 34 -6.13 -20.45 13.34
CA TYR A 34 -6.52 -19.57 14.44
C TYR A 34 -7.88 -18.94 14.11
N THR A 35 -8.95 -19.41 14.75
CA THR A 35 -10.29 -18.82 14.59
C THR A 35 -10.48 -17.73 15.65
N LEU A 36 -10.50 -16.47 15.21
CA LEU A 36 -10.79 -15.33 16.07
C LEU A 36 -12.28 -14.98 15.89
N ALA A 37 -13.10 -15.32 16.88
CA ALA A 37 -14.51 -14.92 16.90
C ALA A 37 -14.63 -13.55 17.58
N ASP A 38 -14.81 -12.47 16.80
CA ASP A 38 -14.96 -11.12 17.34
C ASP A 38 -16.38 -10.58 17.09
N TYR A 39 -17.08 -10.26 18.17
CA TYR A 39 -18.39 -9.64 18.16
C TYR A 39 -18.28 -8.11 17.90
N ASN A 40 -18.59 -7.71 16.66
CA ASN A 40 -19.32 -6.48 16.30
C ASN A 40 -18.91 -5.11 16.86
N LEU A 41 -17.63 -4.77 17.01
CA LEU A 41 -17.20 -3.36 17.17
C LEU A 41 -15.85 -3.11 16.51
N GLY A 42 -15.80 -2.99 15.18
CA GLY A 42 -14.67 -2.42 14.40
C GLY A 42 -13.30 -2.38 15.09
N HIS A 43 -12.56 -3.48 15.09
CA HIS A 43 -11.22 -3.57 15.66
C HIS A 43 -10.21 -4.09 14.63
N SER A 44 -8.97 -3.62 14.74
CA SER A 44 -7.85 -3.96 13.86
C SER A 44 -6.89 -4.93 14.57
N TRP A 45 -6.45 -5.97 13.90
CA TRP A 45 -5.45 -6.90 14.40
C TRP A 45 -4.04 -6.40 14.06
N ARG A 46 -3.09 -6.53 15.00
CA ARG A 46 -1.67 -6.19 14.80
C ARG A 46 -0.81 -7.42 14.99
N ILE A 47 0.12 -7.63 14.07
CA ILE A 47 1.25 -8.55 14.26
C ILE A 47 2.45 -7.71 14.72
N HIS A 48 3.04 -8.08 15.87
CA HIS A 48 4.26 -7.45 16.41
C HIS A 48 5.46 -8.39 16.22
N TYR A 49 6.57 -7.86 15.71
CA TYR A 49 7.89 -8.48 15.82
C TYR A 49 8.73 -7.63 16.77
N GLN A 50 9.24 -8.23 17.86
CA GLN A 50 10.19 -7.57 18.77
C GLN A 50 11.58 -8.19 18.59
N GLY A 51 12.44 -7.47 17.89
CA GLY A 51 13.85 -7.82 17.70
C GLY A 51 14.60 -6.66 17.04
N GLY A 52 15.48 -5.99 17.80
CA GLY A 52 16.22 -4.81 17.33
C GLY A 52 15.41 -3.51 17.37
N GLN A 53 16.10 -2.37 17.38
CA GLN A 53 15.58 -1.00 17.62
C GLN A 53 14.54 -0.45 16.61
N GLN A 54 13.73 -1.27 15.94
CA GLN A 54 12.69 -0.80 15.02
C GLN A 54 11.43 -1.69 15.03
N GLU A 55 10.29 -1.08 15.35
CA GLU A 55 8.97 -1.70 15.26
C GLU A 55 8.51 -1.84 13.79
N ARG A 56 7.99 -3.00 13.41
CA ARG A 56 7.32 -3.25 12.12
C ARG A 56 5.96 -3.87 12.37
N THR A 57 4.88 -3.12 12.12
CA THR A 57 3.51 -3.64 12.26
C THR A 57 2.89 -3.88 10.88
N LEU A 58 2.35 -5.08 10.68
CA LEU A 58 1.49 -5.40 9.54
C LEU A 58 0.04 -5.36 10.03
N LYS A 59 -0.79 -4.51 9.41
CA LYS A 59 -2.21 -4.34 9.75
C LYS A 59 -3.06 -5.04 8.69
N PHE A 60 -3.91 -5.96 9.11
CA PHE A 60 -5.02 -6.47 8.30
C PHE A 60 -6.30 -5.92 8.91
N SER A 61 -6.94 -4.98 8.22
CA SER A 61 -8.24 -4.42 8.61
C SER A 61 -9.22 -4.64 7.47
N GLY A 62 -10.23 -5.47 7.68
CA GLY A 62 -11.39 -5.58 6.79
C GLY A 62 -12.57 -4.83 7.38
N ASN A 63 -13.30 -4.08 6.55
CA ASN A 63 -14.69 -3.69 6.82
C ASN A 63 -15.56 -4.40 5.78
N THR A 64 -16.81 -4.73 6.07
CA THR A 64 -17.71 -5.52 5.20
C THR A 64 -18.02 -4.85 3.85
N THR A 65 -17.56 -3.62 3.64
CA THR A 65 -17.65 -2.86 2.39
C THR A 65 -16.33 -2.68 1.66
N ASP A 66 -15.21 -3.12 2.24
CA ASP A 66 -13.86 -2.86 1.71
C ASP A 66 -12.94 -4.08 1.95
N SER A 67 -12.81 -4.91 0.91
CA SER A 67 -11.99 -6.14 0.92
C SER A 67 -10.51 -5.87 0.59
N ALA A 68 -10.03 -4.65 0.78
CA ALA A 68 -8.65 -4.28 0.43
C ALA A 68 -7.66 -4.59 1.56
N PHE A 69 -6.49 -5.13 1.19
CA PHE A 69 -5.32 -5.08 2.05
C PHE A 69 -4.87 -3.61 2.19
N GLN A 70 -5.12 -3.01 3.35
CA GLN A 70 -4.95 -1.58 3.56
C GLN A 70 -3.75 -1.28 4.48
N ILE A 71 -2.63 -0.86 3.90
CA ILE A 71 -1.50 -0.27 4.64
C ILE A 71 -1.87 1.19 5.00
N ARG A 72 -2.72 1.38 6.00
CA ARG A 72 -3.09 2.71 6.52
C ARG A 72 -2.16 3.14 7.66
N GLY A 73 -1.18 3.99 7.33
CA GLY A 73 -0.46 4.82 8.30
C GLY A 73 -1.17 6.18 8.48
N ASN A 74 -1.16 6.76 9.69
CA ASN A 74 -1.89 8.00 9.99
C ASN A 74 -1.25 9.26 9.37
N THR A 75 -0.08 9.16 8.72
CA THR A 75 0.59 10.33 8.10
C THR A 75 1.72 9.95 7.14
N GLY A 76 1.76 8.72 6.61
CA GLY A 76 2.93 8.21 5.88
C GLY A 76 2.60 7.46 4.59
N ASN A 77 3.54 7.50 3.65
CA ASN A 77 3.46 6.77 2.38
C ASN A 77 3.53 5.24 2.62
N ALA A 78 2.77 4.47 1.86
CA ALA A 78 3.01 3.04 1.71
C ALA A 78 4.35 2.84 0.97
N LYS A 79 5.30 2.12 1.58
CA LYS A 79 6.63 1.88 1.00
C LYS A 79 6.73 0.46 0.45
N PHE A 80 6.82 0.33 -0.87
CA PHE A 80 7.17 -0.92 -1.56
C PHE A 80 8.69 -0.93 -1.81
N ARG A 81 9.42 -1.89 -1.23
CA ARG A 81 10.90 -1.98 -1.34
C ARG A 81 11.37 -2.69 -2.61
N TYR A 82 10.46 -3.35 -3.31
CA TYR A 82 10.70 -4.10 -4.53
C TYR A 82 9.75 -3.60 -5.62
N LYS A 83 9.85 -4.19 -6.81
CA LYS A 83 8.99 -3.88 -7.95
C LYS A 83 7.53 -4.15 -7.61
N LEU A 84 6.65 -3.30 -8.15
CA LEU A 84 5.21 -3.45 -8.08
C LEU A 84 4.70 -3.75 -9.49
N ALA A 85 4.15 -4.95 -9.68
CA ALA A 85 3.40 -5.33 -10.88
C ALA A 85 1.90 -5.16 -10.62
N ILE A 86 1.17 -4.56 -11.56
CA ILE A 86 -0.29 -4.43 -11.54
C ILE A 86 -0.82 -5.04 -12.83
N GLY A 87 -1.60 -6.11 -12.72
CA GLY A 87 -2.16 -6.82 -13.89
C GLY A 87 -1.17 -7.73 -14.63
N SER A 88 -0.01 -8.02 -14.02
CA SER A 88 1.02 -8.97 -14.50
C SER A 88 1.58 -9.77 -13.32
N ASP A 89 2.06 -10.98 -13.59
CA ASP A 89 2.78 -11.83 -12.60
C ASP A 89 4.22 -11.36 -12.37
N GLU A 90 4.83 -10.68 -13.35
CA GLU A 90 6.19 -10.16 -13.28
C GLU A 90 6.26 -8.73 -13.83
N ALA A 91 6.96 -7.84 -13.09
CA ALA A 91 7.30 -6.51 -13.57
C ALA A 91 8.58 -6.54 -14.39
N HIS A 92 8.64 -5.76 -15.47
CA HIS A 92 9.81 -5.68 -16.34
C HIS A 92 11.12 -5.44 -15.58
N ALA A 93 12.24 -5.95 -16.11
CA ALA A 93 13.55 -5.90 -15.49
C ALA A 93 13.97 -4.48 -15.05
N SER A 94 13.61 -3.47 -15.83
CA SER A 94 13.96 -2.06 -15.64
C SER A 94 12.90 -1.20 -14.96
N SER A 95 11.74 -1.75 -14.54
CA SER A 95 10.66 -0.97 -13.92
C SER A 95 10.58 -1.21 -12.41
N VAL A 96 10.24 -0.16 -11.67
CA VAL A 96 9.84 -0.26 -10.26
C VAL A 96 8.31 -0.37 -10.14
N LEU A 97 7.58 0.20 -11.09
CA LEU A 97 6.14 0.04 -11.26
C LEU A 97 5.87 -0.39 -12.70
N ASP A 98 5.19 -1.54 -12.85
CA ASP A 98 4.73 -2.06 -14.14
C ASP A 98 3.21 -2.24 -14.07
N VAL A 99 2.49 -1.65 -15.03
CA VAL A 99 1.04 -1.73 -15.09
C VAL A 99 0.66 -2.28 -16.45
N GLN A 100 0.10 -3.49 -16.47
CA GLN A 100 -0.35 -4.16 -17.67
C GLN A 100 -1.87 -4.32 -17.64
N SER A 101 -2.53 -3.90 -18.71
CA SER A 101 -3.96 -4.07 -18.90
C SER A 101 -4.31 -3.92 -20.37
N THR A 102 -5.24 -4.74 -20.84
CA THR A 102 -5.82 -4.65 -22.19
C THR A 102 -7.13 -3.87 -22.23
N ARG A 103 -7.65 -3.45 -21.06
CA ARG A 103 -8.99 -2.85 -20.91
C ARG A 103 -9.02 -1.50 -20.23
N ALA A 104 -7.92 -1.10 -19.58
CA ALA A 104 -7.84 0.13 -18.79
C ALA A 104 -6.42 0.69 -18.83
N GLY A 105 -6.28 1.99 -18.57
CA GLY A 105 -5.00 2.69 -18.50
C GLY A 105 -4.71 3.28 -17.12
N VAL A 106 -3.57 3.95 -17.01
CA VAL A 106 -3.20 4.72 -15.81
C VAL A 106 -3.68 6.17 -15.97
N LEU A 107 -4.51 6.63 -15.03
CA LEU A 107 -4.89 8.03 -14.97
C LEU A 107 -3.86 8.83 -14.17
N MET A 108 -3.01 9.58 -14.87
CA MET A 108 -2.06 10.51 -14.25
C MET A 108 -2.79 11.64 -13.49
N PRO A 109 -2.15 12.27 -12.47
CA PRO A 109 -2.75 13.39 -11.76
C PRO A 109 -3.22 14.49 -12.73
N ARG A 110 -4.51 14.85 -12.64
CA ARG A 110 -5.15 15.84 -13.51
C ARG A 110 -5.25 17.18 -12.79
N MET A 111 -4.84 18.25 -13.45
CA MET A 111 -4.84 19.58 -12.84
C MET A 111 -4.92 20.71 -13.87
N THR A 112 -5.36 21.89 -13.45
CA THR A 112 -5.33 23.10 -14.29
C THR A 112 -3.89 23.58 -14.49
N LYS A 113 -3.66 24.43 -15.49
CA LYS A 113 -2.35 25.07 -15.71
C LYS A 113 -1.89 25.86 -14.47
N ALA A 114 -2.82 26.54 -13.79
CA ALA A 114 -2.54 27.30 -12.57
C ALA A 114 -2.06 26.37 -11.43
N GLN A 115 -2.76 25.25 -11.21
CA GLN A 115 -2.37 24.24 -10.22
C GLN A 115 -1.01 23.61 -10.53
N ARG A 116 -0.74 23.29 -11.81
CA ARG A 116 0.57 22.79 -12.26
C ARG A 116 1.69 23.80 -11.97
N ASN A 117 1.45 25.08 -12.24
CA ASN A 117 2.41 26.15 -11.98
C ASN A 117 2.64 26.38 -10.47
N ALA A 118 1.70 25.97 -9.62
CA ALA A 118 1.83 26.04 -8.17
C ALA A 118 2.67 24.90 -7.55
N ILE A 119 3.07 23.88 -8.34
CA ILE A 119 3.97 22.84 -7.87
C ILE A 119 5.37 23.43 -7.65
N GLN A 120 5.79 23.49 -6.40
CA GLN A 120 7.14 23.94 -6.02
C GLN A 120 8.15 22.81 -6.22
N ASN A 121 9.32 23.13 -6.78
CA ASN A 121 10.44 22.20 -6.99
C ASN A 121 10.02 20.86 -7.62
N PRO A 122 9.34 20.85 -8.79
CA PRO A 122 8.94 19.61 -9.45
C PRO A 122 10.16 18.74 -9.77
N ALA A 123 10.05 17.44 -9.48
CA ALA A 123 11.10 16.47 -9.79
C ALA A 123 11.22 16.28 -11.31
N THR A 124 12.44 16.15 -11.83
CA THR A 124 12.67 15.76 -13.23
C THR A 124 11.99 14.41 -13.51
N GLY A 125 11.23 14.35 -14.61
CA GLY A 125 10.41 13.19 -14.96
C GLY A 125 9.01 13.18 -14.33
N LEU A 126 8.64 14.18 -13.52
CA LEU A 126 7.28 14.28 -12.98
C LEU A 126 6.27 14.43 -14.13
N MET A 127 5.30 13.52 -14.18
CA MET A 127 4.26 13.48 -15.21
C MET A 127 2.89 13.88 -14.65
N ILE A 128 2.17 14.74 -15.37
CA ILE A 128 0.81 15.19 -15.04
C ILE A 128 -0.02 15.34 -16.32
N TYR A 129 -1.35 15.35 -16.19
CA TYR A 129 -2.24 15.73 -17.28
C TYR A 129 -2.81 17.13 -17.02
N GLN A 130 -2.49 18.10 -17.89
CA GLN A 130 -3.04 19.45 -17.80
C GLN A 130 -4.45 19.48 -18.43
N THR A 131 -5.43 20.09 -17.75
CA THR A 131 -6.83 20.10 -18.20
C THR A 131 -7.30 21.42 -18.80
N THR A 132 -6.56 22.51 -18.65
CA THR A 132 -6.94 23.86 -19.11
C THR A 132 -5.91 24.48 -20.05
N ASP A 133 -6.32 25.52 -20.78
CA ASP A 133 -5.56 26.30 -21.78
C ASP A 133 -5.12 25.50 -23.01
N LEU A 134 -4.22 24.54 -22.78
CA LEU A 134 -3.73 23.60 -23.78
C LEU A 134 -3.62 22.21 -23.13
N PRO A 135 -4.72 21.44 -23.12
CA PRO A 135 -4.75 20.14 -22.47
C PRO A 135 -3.74 19.13 -23.03
N GLY A 136 -3.31 18.21 -22.18
CA GLY A 136 -2.46 17.09 -22.58
C GLY A 136 -1.49 16.64 -21.51
N LEU A 137 -0.83 15.51 -21.78
CA LEU A 137 0.22 14.96 -20.94
C LEU A 137 1.43 15.91 -20.93
N ARG A 138 1.95 16.14 -19.72
CA ARG A 138 3.11 17.00 -19.46
C ARG A 138 4.14 16.24 -18.65
N MET A 139 5.41 16.48 -18.97
CA MET A 139 6.55 16.03 -18.17
C MET A 139 7.42 17.22 -17.79
N TRP A 140 7.86 17.28 -16.54
CA TRP A 140 8.88 18.23 -16.12
C TRP A 140 10.26 17.74 -16.54
N ASN A 141 10.99 18.51 -17.37
CA ASN A 141 12.31 18.11 -17.85
C ASN A 141 13.49 18.60 -16.97
N GLY A 142 13.19 19.22 -15.82
CA GLY A 142 14.18 19.88 -14.96
C GLY A 142 14.14 21.41 -15.01
N SER A 143 13.59 22.01 -16.08
CA SER A 143 13.50 23.47 -16.24
C SER A 143 12.16 23.96 -16.78
N HIS A 144 11.47 23.13 -17.57
CA HIS A 144 10.20 23.46 -18.18
C HIS A 144 9.25 22.25 -18.20
N TRP A 145 7.96 22.56 -18.27
CA TRP A 145 6.92 21.58 -18.53
C TRP A 145 6.78 21.33 -20.04
N VAL A 146 7.32 20.21 -20.50
CA VAL A 146 7.25 19.75 -21.88
C VAL A 146 5.91 19.04 -22.09
N ARG A 147 5.25 19.32 -23.22
CA ARG A 147 4.02 18.64 -23.64
C ARG A 147 4.40 17.46 -24.51
N PHE A 148 3.79 16.32 -24.27
CA PHE A 148 3.78 15.26 -25.26
C PHE A 148 2.83 15.67 -26.39
N SER A 149 3.38 15.86 -27.58
CA SER A 149 2.63 16.28 -28.76
C SER A 149 2.88 15.29 -29.89
N GLU A 150 1.90 14.45 -30.13
CA GLU A 150 1.78 13.67 -31.34
C GLU A 150 0.78 14.40 -32.26
N LEU A 151 1.08 14.44 -33.56
CA LEU A 151 0.33 15.24 -34.53
C LEU A 151 -0.95 14.52 -35.02
N THR A 152 -0.95 13.18 -34.99
CA THR A 152 -2.11 12.27 -35.13
C THR A 152 -1.63 10.85 -34.77
N ASP A 153 -2.52 10.02 -34.25
CA ASP A 153 -2.34 8.57 -34.13
C ASP A 153 -3.56 7.92 -34.78
N ASP A 154 -3.58 7.98 -36.12
CA ASP A 154 -4.63 7.41 -36.98
C ASP A 154 -4.01 6.34 -37.91
#